data_AF-A0A3D1PA75-F1
#
_entry.id   AF-A0A3D1PA75-F1
#
_cell.length_a   1.000
_cell.length_b   1.000
_cell.length_c   1.000
_cell.angle_alpha   90.00
_cell.angle_beta   90.00
_cell.angle_gamma   90.00
#
_symmetry.space_group_name_H-M   'P 1'
#
loop_
_entity.id
_entity.type
_entity.pdbx_description
1 polymer ?
#
loop_
_entity_poly.entity_id
_entity_poly.type
_entity_poly.pdbx_seq_one_letter_code
_entity_poly.pdbx_strand_id
1 'polypeptide(L)'
;MPKQTRKYKTACELAKRLNITERDNSERLYRLLNESSYYWDTGSQTWLQNTIEADPPTELIRVRVWAEDSKVRGAAYQVRIAMEEQGYIILQQSDPYPCRPPKQLESRIYLDFK
;
A
#
# COMPACT_ATOMS: atom_id res chain seq x y z
N MET A 1 -19.23 24.02 -12.86
CA MET A 1 -18.43 22.81 -13.13
C MET A 1 -17.30 22.74 -12.13
N PRO A 2 -17.04 21.60 -11.47
CA PRO A 2 -15.94 21.49 -10.53
C PRO A 2 -14.61 21.85 -11.23
N LYS A 3 -13.77 22.64 -10.56
CA LYS A 3 -12.46 23.05 -11.09
C LYS A 3 -11.62 21.80 -11.34
N GLN A 4 -11.31 21.52 -12.61
CA GLN A 4 -10.37 20.46 -12.95
C GLN A 4 -8.99 20.78 -12.37
N THR A 5 -8.40 19.83 -11.65
CA THR A 5 -7.07 20.02 -11.05
C THR A 5 -6.00 20.00 -12.15
N ARG A 6 -4.86 20.67 -11.90
CA ARG A 6 -3.70 20.66 -12.80
C ARG A 6 -3.25 19.22 -13.12
N LYS A 7 -3.24 18.35 -12.12
CA LYS A 7 -2.94 16.92 -12.25
C LYS A 7 -3.87 16.22 -13.23
N TYR A 8 -5.18 16.42 -13.10
CA TYR A 8 -6.16 15.80 -13.98
C TYR A 8 -6.07 16.34 -15.41
N LYS A 9 -5.94 17.66 -15.58
CA LYS A 9 -5.81 18.29 -16.90
C LYS A 9 -4.60 17.74 -17.66
N THR A 10 -3.44 17.71 -17.01
CA THR A 10 -2.20 17.20 -17.61
C THR A 10 -2.23 15.68 -17.82
N ALA A 11 -2.94 14.93 -16.96
CA ALA A 11 -3.20 13.50 -17.17
C ALA A 11 -4.01 13.24 -18.44
N CYS A 12 -5.06 14.03 -18.68
CA CYS A 12 -5.87 13.92 -19.90
C CYS A 12 -5.07 14.27 -21.17
N GLU A 13 -4.18 15.26 -21.11
CA GLU A 13 -3.27 15.61 -22.21
C GLU A 13 -2.26 14.49 -22.50
N LEU A 14 -1.68 13.90 -21.44
CA LEU A 14 -0.77 12.78 -21.57
C LEU A 14 -1.47 11.53 -22.12
N ALA A 15 -2.66 11.20 -21.61
CA ALA A 15 -3.47 10.08 -22.09
C ALA A 15 -3.86 10.21 -23.57
N LYS A 16 -4.03 11.43 -24.10
CA LYS A 16 -4.18 11.66 -25.54
C LYS A 16 -2.95 11.22 -26.33
N ARG A 17 -1.75 11.54 -25.84
CA ARG A 17 -0.49 11.16 -26.49
C ARG A 17 -0.26 9.65 -26.45
N LEU A 18 -0.71 9.00 -25.37
CA LEU A 18 -0.58 7.55 -25.15
C LEU A 18 -1.75 6.73 -25.73
N ASN A 19 -2.70 7.36 -26.42
CA ASN A 19 -3.91 6.71 -26.94
C ASN A 19 -4.78 5.99 -25.89
N ILE A 20 -4.71 6.41 -24.62
CA ILE A 20 -5.59 5.92 -23.55
C ILE A 20 -6.96 6.57 -23.71
N THR A 21 -8.01 5.76 -23.90
CA THR A 21 -9.39 6.19 -24.19
C THR A 21 -10.24 6.42 -22.94
N GLU A 22 -9.89 5.76 -21.83
CA GLU A 22 -10.62 5.76 -20.57
C GLU A 22 -10.22 6.95 -19.69
N ARG A 23 -10.96 8.06 -19.83
CA ARG A 23 -10.64 9.36 -19.20
C ARG A 23 -11.78 9.94 -18.36
N ASP A 24 -12.90 9.26 -18.27
CA ASP A 24 -14.11 9.66 -17.56
C ASP A 24 -13.97 9.52 -16.04
N ASN A 25 -13.14 8.57 -15.60
CA ASN A 25 -12.83 8.36 -14.19
C ASN A 25 -11.35 8.69 -13.91
N SER A 26 -11.11 9.70 -13.06
CA SER A 26 -9.76 10.14 -12.70
C SER A 26 -8.92 9.05 -12.01
N GLU A 27 -9.53 8.17 -11.20
CA GLU A 27 -8.81 7.09 -10.53
C GLU A 27 -8.31 6.05 -11.54
N ARG A 28 -9.20 5.66 -12.47
CA ARG A 28 -8.87 4.74 -13.54
C ARG A 28 -7.80 5.31 -14.46
N LEU A 29 -7.94 6.57 -14.86
CA LEU A 29 -6.95 7.28 -15.67
C LEU A 29 -5.56 7.28 -15.00
N TYR A 30 -5.49 7.60 -13.71
CA TYR A 30 -4.20 7.61 -13.00
C TYR A 30 -3.59 6.21 -12.87
N ARG A 31 -4.43 5.18 -12.69
CA ARG A 31 -3.97 3.79 -12.66
C ARG A 31 -3.35 3.38 -14.00
N LEU A 32 -4.02 3.66 -15.11
CA LEU A 32 -3.52 3.36 -16.46
C LEU A 32 -2.22 4.12 -16.78
N LEU A 33 -2.10 5.37 -16.32
CA LEU A 33 -0.85 6.12 -16.43
C LEU A 33 0.27 5.48 -15.63
N ASN A 34 0.01 5.06 -14.38
CA ASN A 34 1.00 4.34 -13.56
C ASN A 34 1.42 3.00 -14.19
N GLU A 35 0.48 2.24 -14.75
CA GLU A 35 0.75 0.99 -15.48
C GLU A 35 1.60 1.26 -16.74
N SER A 36 1.48 2.45 -17.33
CA SER A 36 2.33 2.94 -18.43
C SER A 36 3.63 3.60 -17.95
N SER A 37 4.02 3.35 -16.70
CA SER A 37 5.22 3.88 -16.05
C SER A 37 5.24 5.40 -15.84
N TYR A 38 4.09 6.09 -15.89
CA TYR A 38 3.99 7.52 -15.57
C TYR A 38 3.48 7.74 -14.15
N TYR A 39 4.16 8.60 -13.38
CA TYR A 39 3.73 9.00 -12.04
C TYR A 39 3.64 10.52 -11.92
N TRP A 40 2.81 10.99 -10.99
CA TRP A 40 2.68 12.41 -10.70
C TRP A 40 3.74 12.84 -9.68
N ASP A 41 4.68 13.68 -10.12
CA ASP A 41 5.60 14.33 -9.23
C ASP A 41 4.98 15.61 -8.65
N THR A 42 4.81 15.64 -7.32
CA THR A 42 4.16 16.75 -6.63
C THR A 42 5.05 17.99 -6.59
N GLY A 43 6.38 17.81 -6.58
CA GLY A 43 7.35 18.91 -6.55
C GLY A 43 7.34 19.73 -7.84
N SER A 44 7.53 19.07 -8.99
CA SER A 44 7.48 19.70 -10.31
C SER A 44 6.05 19.96 -10.81
N GLN A 45 5.04 19.34 -10.20
CA GLN A 45 3.65 19.33 -10.68
C GLN A 45 3.54 18.85 -12.14
N THR A 46 4.22 17.76 -12.45
CA THR A 46 4.22 17.14 -13.79
C THR A 46 4.09 15.62 -13.71
N TRP A 47 3.65 15.01 -14.81
CA TRP A 47 3.72 13.57 -14.99
C TRP A 47 5.09 13.21 -15.57
N LEU A 48 5.85 12.41 -14.81
CA LEU A 48 7.17 11.94 -15.21
C LEU A 48 7.08 10.48 -15.62
N GLN A 49 7.80 10.11 -16.67
CA GLN A 49 7.95 8.71 -17.05
C GLN A 49 9.10 8.12 -16.25
N ASN A 50 8.80 7.11 -15.44
CA ASN A 50 9.84 6.26 -14.88
C ASN A 50 10.29 5.27 -15.96
N THR A 51 11.55 5.37 -16.37
CA THR A 51 12.18 4.44 -17.32
C THR A 51 13.11 3.46 -16.61
N ILE A 52 13.28 3.61 -15.29
CA ILE A 52 14.06 2.71 -14.46
C ILE A 52 13.23 1.45 -14.25
N GLU A 53 13.87 0.30 -14.42
CA GLU A 53 13.28 -0.99 -14.09
C GLU A 53 12.86 -1.00 -12.61
N ALA A 54 11.66 -1.49 -12.33
CA ALA A 54 11.20 -1.57 -10.96
C ALA A 54 12.09 -2.56 -10.19
N ASP A 55 12.45 -2.21 -8.95
CA ASP A 55 13.08 -3.18 -8.06
C ASP A 55 12.17 -4.42 -7.93
N PRO A 56 12.74 -5.63 -7.79
CA PRO A 56 11.94 -6.81 -7.49
C PRO A 56 11.14 -6.57 -6.20
N PRO A 57 9.92 -7.14 -6.08
CA PRO A 57 9.12 -6.98 -4.88
C PRO A 57 9.91 -7.52 -3.68
N THR A 58 9.85 -6.80 -2.56
CA THR A 58 10.44 -7.29 -1.31
C THR A 58 9.75 -8.60 -0.92
N GLU A 59 10.54 -9.67 -0.70
CA GLU A 59 10.08 -10.96 -0.18
C GLU A 59 9.76 -10.88 1.33
N LEU A 60 9.04 -9.85 1.75
CA LEU A 60 8.70 -9.59 3.15
C LEU A 60 7.23 -9.23 3.29
N ILE A 61 6.50 -10.04 4.05
CA ILE A 61 5.15 -9.71 4.50
C ILE A 61 5.22 -9.32 5.97
N ARG A 62 4.79 -8.11 6.30
CA ARG A 62 4.63 -7.64 7.68
C ARG A 62 3.16 -7.52 8.04
N VAL A 63 2.72 -8.31 9.00
CA VAL A 63 1.34 -8.30 9.52
C VAL A 63 1.32 -7.63 10.90
N ARG A 64 0.45 -6.64 11.07
CA ARG A 64 0.19 -6.01 12.37
C ARG A 64 -1.11 -6.55 12.94
N VAL A 65 -1.00 -7.35 14.01
CA VAL A 65 -2.15 -7.87 14.74
C VAL A 65 -2.48 -6.92 15.89
N TRP A 66 -3.71 -6.43 15.93
CA TRP A 66 -4.18 -5.47 16.93
C TRP A 66 -5.47 -6.00 17.55
N ALA A 67 -5.47 -6.17 18.87
CA ALA A 67 -6.63 -6.62 19.63
C ALA A 67 -6.57 -6.12 21.08
N GLU A 68 -7.57 -6.49 21.89
CA GLU A 68 -7.51 -6.42 23.35
C GLU A 68 -6.24 -7.10 23.87
N ASP A 69 -5.58 -6.51 24.88
CA ASP A 69 -4.28 -6.96 25.39
C ASP A 69 -4.25 -8.45 25.78
N SER A 70 -5.30 -8.92 26.44
CA SER A 70 -5.46 -10.32 26.85
C SER A 70 -5.59 -11.30 25.67
N LYS A 71 -5.97 -10.81 24.49
CA LYS A 71 -6.29 -11.62 23.29
C LYS A 71 -5.25 -11.52 22.20
N VAL A 72 -4.44 -10.45 22.16
CA VAL A 72 -3.55 -10.16 21.03
C VAL A 72 -2.53 -11.26 20.77
N ARG A 73 -2.00 -11.91 21.81
CA ARG A 73 -1.06 -13.04 21.65
C ARG A 73 -1.72 -14.23 20.98
N GLY A 74 -2.94 -14.59 21.40
CA GLY A 74 -3.72 -15.66 20.80
C GLY A 74 -4.06 -15.35 19.34
N ALA A 75 -4.52 -14.14 19.05
CA ALA A 75 -4.79 -13.71 17.68
C ALA A 75 -3.54 -13.74 16.79
N ALA A 76 -2.40 -13.26 17.29
CA ALA A 76 -1.14 -13.29 16.56
C ALA A 76 -0.66 -14.71 16.28
N TYR A 77 -0.83 -15.62 17.25
CA TYR A 77 -0.52 -17.03 17.04
C TYR A 77 -1.38 -17.65 15.94
N GLN A 78 -2.69 -17.39 15.92
CA GLN A 78 -3.58 -17.91 14.86
C GLN A 78 -3.20 -17.38 13.47
N VAL A 79 -2.86 -16.09 13.36
CA VAL A 79 -2.36 -15.50 12.11
C VAL A 79 -1.05 -16.15 11.67
N ARG A 80 -0.12 -16.38 12.62
CA ARG A 80 1.14 -17.07 12.33
C ARG A 80 0.91 -18.46 11.75
N ILE A 81 0.08 -19.27 12.40
CA ILE A 81 -0.24 -20.62 11.92
C ILE A 81 -0.85 -20.57 10.52
N ALA A 82 -1.82 -19.69 10.28
CA ALA A 82 -2.43 -19.55 8.96
C ALA A 82 -1.42 -19.16 7.87
N MET A 83 -0.45 -18.29 8.18
CA MET A 83 0.61 -17.93 7.24
C MET A 83 1.59 -19.09 7.00
N GLU A 84 1.98 -19.81 8.05
CA GLU A 84 2.85 -20.99 7.95
C GLU A 84 2.20 -22.12 7.14
N GLU A 85 0.89 -22.33 7.27
CA GLU A 85 0.10 -23.28 6.46
C GLU A 85 0.06 -22.91 4.97
N GLN A 86 0.19 -21.63 4.64
CA GLN A 86 0.32 -21.15 3.26
C GLN A 86 1.75 -21.21 2.73
N GLY A 87 2.69 -21.73 3.53
CA GLY A 87 4.10 -21.91 3.15
C GLY A 87 5.02 -20.75 3.47
N TYR A 88 4.54 -19.71 4.17
CA TYR A 88 5.38 -18.60 4.60
C TYR A 88 6.20 -18.98 5.84
N ILE A 89 7.42 -18.46 5.93
CA ILE A 89 8.33 -18.70 7.05
C ILE A 89 8.32 -17.48 7.96
N ILE A 90 7.99 -17.66 9.24
CA ILE A 90 8.10 -16.57 10.21
C ILE A 90 9.57 -16.20 10.43
N LEU A 91 9.87 -14.93 10.23
CA LEU A 91 11.20 -14.35 10.49
C LEU A 91 11.26 -13.77 11.90
N GLN A 92 10.22 -13.03 12.30
CA GLN A 92 10.20 -12.31 13.56
C GLN A 92 8.78 -12.16 14.09
N GLN A 93 8.65 -12.23 15.41
CA GLN A 93 7.47 -11.81 16.15
C GLN A 93 7.90 -10.81 17.23
N SER A 94 7.22 -9.67 17.32
CA SER A 94 7.45 -8.73 18.43
C SER A 94 6.74 -9.18 19.71
N ASP A 95 7.19 -8.64 20.84
CA ASP A 95 6.36 -8.62 22.04
C ASP A 95 5.11 -7.74 21.84
N PRO A 96 4.04 -7.96 22.63
CA PRO A 96 2.90 -7.08 22.66
C PRO A 96 3.32 -5.67 23.05
N TYR A 97 3.00 -4.74 22.17
CA TYR A 97 3.20 -3.32 22.40
C TYR A 97 1.88 -2.68 22.84
N PRO A 98 1.76 -2.24 24.10
CA PRO A 98 0.53 -1.63 24.58
C PRO A 98 0.25 -0.31 23.87
N CYS A 99 -1.02 -0.10 23.56
CA CYS A 99 -1.47 1.17 22.99
C CYS A 99 -1.49 2.27 24.05
N ARG A 100 -1.25 3.51 23.61
CA ARG A 100 -1.32 4.68 24.49
C ARG A 100 -2.78 5.06 24.76
N PRO A 101 -3.07 5.79 25.85
CA PRO A 101 -4.40 6.33 26.09
C PRO A 101 -4.97 7.08 24.87
N PRO A 102 -6.28 6.96 24.59
CA PRO A 102 -7.32 6.28 25.37
C PRO A 102 -7.48 4.78 25.07
N LYS A 103 -6.54 4.17 24.34
CA LYS A 103 -6.61 2.77 23.88
C LYS A 103 -5.79 1.80 24.72
N GLN A 104 -5.53 2.12 25.99
CA GLN A 104 -4.65 1.34 26.88
C GLN A 104 -5.10 -0.11 27.16
N LEU A 105 -6.31 -0.50 26.77
CA LEU A 105 -6.79 -1.90 26.88
C LEU A 105 -6.44 -2.75 25.64
N GLU A 106 -5.84 -2.14 24.63
CA GLU A 106 -5.45 -2.80 23.38
C GLU A 106 -3.93 -2.88 23.27
N SER A 107 -3.44 -3.90 22.58
CA SER A 107 -2.03 -4.10 22.26
C SER A 107 -1.85 -4.52 20.82
N ARG A 108 -0.62 -4.39 20.32
CA ARG A 108 -0.24 -4.73 18.94
C ARG A 108 0.96 -5.65 18.92
N ILE A 109 0.94 -6.66 18.06
CA ILE A 109 2.07 -7.53 17.75
C ILE A 109 2.37 -7.39 16.26
N TYR A 110 3.66 -7.34 15.91
CA TYR A 110 4.12 -7.38 14.52
C TYR A 110 4.67 -8.77 14.23
N LEU A 111 4.24 -9.33 13.10
CA LEU A 111 4.69 -10.61 12.56
C LEU A 111 5.32 -10.35 11.19
N ASP A 112 6.56 -10.78 11.01
CA ASP A 112 7.29 -10.65 9.76
C ASP A 112 7.51 -12.03 9.15
N PHE A 113 7.20 -12.18 7.86
CA PHE A 113 7.27 -13.43 7.12
C PHE A 113 8.04 -13.27 5.81
N LYS A 114 8.61 -14.38 5.34
CA LYS A 114 9.17 -14.55 3.99
C LYS A 114 8.45 -15.67 3.26
#